data_AF-A0A8T5TAT9-F1
#
_entry.id   AF-A0A8T5TAT9-F1
#
_cell.length_a   1.000
_cell.length_b   1.000
_cell.length_c   1.000
_cell.angle_alpha   90.00
_cell.angle_beta   90.00
_cell.angle_gamma   90.00
#
_symmetry.space_group_name_H-M   'P 1'
#
loop_
_entity.id
_entity.type
_entity.pdbx_description
1 polymer ?
#
loop_
_entity_poly.entity_id
_entity_poly.type
_entity_poly.pdbx_seq_one_letter_code
_entity_poly.pdbx_strand_id
1 'polypeptide(L)'
;MQIFPFSNIVVGILIFIVGFIFHWVGQIVSIINWDFSIKIGIHEKSMLPEYKVYEHAMAVADVTIGWIYCFASIGLTFNFSWGNTLAWFPGVLLIYHSIGYWFWIGNQNKVGNSTTSKKFRVIWFLLNFITGVLCIIEAL
;
A
#
# COMPACT_ATOMS: atom_id res chain seq x y z
N MET A 1 -19.89 -6.24 -9.32
CA MET A 1 -21.10 -5.39 -9.46
C MET A 1 -20.66 -3.92 -9.45
N GLN A 2 -21.15 -3.04 -10.34
CA GLN A 2 -20.71 -1.64 -10.31
C GLN A 2 -21.27 -0.92 -9.07
N ILE A 3 -20.37 -0.43 -8.21
CA ILE A 3 -20.70 0.27 -6.96
C ILE A 3 -21.40 1.60 -7.25
N PHE A 4 -20.86 2.32 -8.23
CA PHE A 4 -21.36 3.57 -8.78
C PHE A 4 -20.87 3.71 -10.24
N PRO A 5 -21.36 4.67 -11.04
CA PRO A 5 -20.91 4.83 -12.42
C PRO A 5 -19.38 5.01 -12.53
N PHE A 6 -18.73 4.20 -13.37
CA PHE A 6 -17.27 4.18 -13.55
C PHE A 6 -16.46 3.79 -12.30
N SER A 7 -17.07 3.10 -11.34
CA SER A 7 -16.40 2.57 -10.13
C SER A 7 -15.15 1.75 -10.46
N ASN A 8 -15.20 0.87 -11.45
CA ASN A 8 -14.05 0.12 -11.93
C ASN A 8 -12.86 1.01 -12.34
N ILE A 9 -13.10 2.14 -13.01
CA ILE A 9 -12.04 3.08 -13.41
C ILE A 9 -11.45 3.77 -12.19
N VAL A 10 -12.32 4.26 -11.29
CA VAL A 10 -11.88 4.94 -10.05
C VAL A 10 -11.05 4.00 -9.18
N VAL A 11 -11.52 2.76 -8.98
CA VAL A 11 -10.80 1.73 -8.23
C VAL A 11 -9.48 1.38 -8.93
N GLY A 12 -9.49 1.24 -10.26
CA GLY A 12 -8.27 1.02 -11.05
C GLY A 12 -7.21 2.11 -10.84
N ILE A 13 -7.62 3.38 -10.84
CA ILE A 13 -6.72 4.52 -10.58
C ILE A 13 -6.21 4.50 -9.12
N LEU A 14 -7.09 4.21 -8.15
CA LEU A 14 -6.68 4.13 -6.75
C LEU A 14 -5.66 3.01 -6.50
N ILE A 15 -5.86 1.83 -7.11
CA ILE A 15 -4.88 0.73 -7.04
C ILE A 15 -3.56 1.14 -7.70
N PHE A 16 -3.61 1.85 -8.83
CA PHE A 16 -2.40 2.34 -9.48
C PHE A 16 -1.60 3.25 -8.55
N ILE A 17 -2.26 4.23 -7.94
CA ILE A 17 -1.58 5.22 -7.09
C ILE A 17 -1.15 4.57 -5.78
N VAL A 18 -2.08 4.00 -5.02
CA VAL A 18 -1.80 3.48 -3.67
C VAL A 18 -0.99 2.18 -3.76
N GLY A 19 -1.45 1.22 -4.56
CA GLY A 19 -0.80 -0.08 -4.73
C GLY A 19 0.50 0.02 -5.52
N PHE A 20 0.42 0.41 -6.79
CA PHE A 20 1.58 0.31 -7.66
C PHE A 20 2.63 1.39 -7.40
N ILE A 21 2.25 2.68 -7.32
CA ILE A 21 3.24 3.75 -7.11
C ILE A 21 3.82 3.67 -5.69
N PHE A 22 3.00 3.66 -4.64
CA PHE A 22 3.55 3.72 -3.29
C PHE A 22 4.06 2.36 -2.77
N HIS A 23 3.30 1.27 -2.90
CA HIS A 23 3.75 -0.03 -2.37
C HIS A 23 4.72 -0.76 -3.28
N TRP A 24 4.70 -0.56 -4.60
CA TRP A 24 5.68 -1.23 -5.46
C TRP A 24 6.84 -0.31 -5.87
N VAL A 25 6.58 0.85 -6.48
CA VAL A 25 7.65 1.79 -6.89
C VAL A 25 8.34 2.44 -5.68
N GLY A 26 7.60 2.73 -4.61
CA GLY A 26 8.21 3.23 -3.37
C GLY A 26 9.16 2.20 -2.75
N GLN A 27 8.70 0.95 -2.65
CA GLN A 27 9.47 -0.10 -1.98
C GLN A 27 10.67 -0.60 -2.80
N ILE A 28 10.60 -0.59 -4.13
CA ILE A 28 11.77 -0.91 -4.96
C ILE A 28 12.89 0.12 -4.77
N VAL A 29 12.54 1.39 -4.56
CA VAL A 29 13.52 2.42 -4.21
C VAL A 29 14.18 2.10 -2.87
N SER A 30 13.40 1.68 -1.88
CA SER A 30 13.91 1.29 -0.55
C SER A 30 14.86 0.09 -0.59
N ILE A 31 14.62 -0.88 -1.48
CA ILE A 31 15.53 -2.03 -1.69
C ILE A 31 16.83 -1.57 -2.34
N ILE A 32 16.74 -0.79 -3.42
CA ILE A 32 17.90 -0.37 -4.22
C ILE A 32 18.78 0.60 -3.45
N ASN A 33 18.18 1.58 -2.77
CA ASN A 33 18.90 2.62 -2.05
C ASN A 33 18.09 3.16 -0.86
N TRP A 34 18.34 2.57 0.31
CA TRP A 34 17.70 2.98 1.56
C TRP A 34 17.95 4.45 1.91
N ASP A 35 19.15 4.97 1.72
CA ASP A 35 19.46 6.36 2.07
C ASP A 35 18.72 7.34 1.17
N PHE A 36 18.54 6.98 -0.10
CA PHE A 36 17.70 7.75 -1.02
C PHE A 36 16.23 7.69 -0.64
N SER A 37 15.71 6.52 -0.24
CA SER A 37 14.32 6.41 0.25
C SER A 37 14.06 7.27 1.49
N ILE A 38 15.05 7.44 2.37
CA ILE A 38 14.97 8.41 3.49
C ILE A 38 14.93 9.84 2.95
N LYS A 39 15.81 10.18 1.99
CA LYS A 39 15.90 11.51 1.40
C LYS A 39 14.60 11.98 0.75
N ILE A 40 13.86 11.07 0.11
CA ILE A 40 12.57 11.37 -0.53
C ILE A 40 11.36 11.14 0.39
N GLY A 41 11.58 10.80 1.67
CA GLY A 41 10.54 10.71 2.68
C GLY A 41 9.69 9.44 2.65
N ILE A 42 10.18 8.35 2.02
CA ILE A 42 9.54 7.03 2.11
C ILE A 42 9.82 6.39 3.48
N HIS A 43 11.02 6.58 4.01
CA HIS A 43 11.44 6.05 5.31
C HIS A 43 11.99 7.13 6.24
N GLU A 44 11.91 6.85 7.54
CA GLU A 44 12.36 7.76 8.60
C GLU A 44 13.87 7.67 8.82
N LYS A 45 14.51 8.83 9.05
CA LYS A 45 15.98 8.92 9.18
C LYS A 45 16.53 8.23 10.44
N SER A 46 15.80 8.28 11.54
CA SER A 46 16.27 7.83 12.86
C SER A 46 15.61 6.53 13.32
N MET A 47 15.34 5.62 12.38
CA MET A 47 14.74 4.33 12.68
C MET A 47 15.73 3.42 13.42
N LEU A 48 15.27 2.75 14.48
CA LEU A 48 16.07 1.74 15.17
C LEU A 48 16.46 0.59 14.22
N PRO A 49 17.64 -0.04 14.40
CA PRO A 49 18.11 -1.10 13.50
C PRO A 49 17.09 -2.23 13.31
N GLU A 50 16.39 -2.64 14.37
CA GLU A 50 15.42 -3.74 14.31
C GLU A 50 14.21 -3.38 13.45
N TYR A 51 13.75 -2.14 13.53
CA TYR A 51 12.65 -1.64 12.70
C TYR A 51 13.10 -1.50 11.25
N LYS A 52 14.34 -1.08 11.00
CA LYS A 52 14.91 -1.01 9.64
C LYS A 52 14.96 -2.39 8.99
N VAL A 53 15.37 -3.42 9.71
CA VAL A 53 15.38 -4.80 9.19
C VAL A 53 13.97 -5.25 8.83
N TYR A 54 12.99 -5.00 9.70
CA TYR A 54 11.59 -5.33 9.44
C TYR A 54 11.04 -4.60 8.20
N GLU A 55 11.21 -3.28 8.13
CA GLU A 55 10.72 -2.46 7.01
C GLU A 55 11.40 -2.83 5.69
N HIS A 56 12.69 -3.19 5.71
CA HIS A 56 13.38 -3.68 4.52
C HIS A 56 12.85 -5.05 4.08
N ALA A 57 12.54 -5.96 5.01
CA ALA A 57 11.90 -7.23 4.68
C ALA A 57 10.49 -7.03 4.10
N MET A 58 9.73 -6.08 4.63
CA MET A 58 8.44 -5.66 4.06
C MET A 58 8.61 -5.10 2.64
N ALA A 59 9.61 -4.24 2.40
CA ALA A 59 9.89 -3.71 1.07
C ALA A 59 10.18 -4.83 0.07
N VAL A 60 10.97 -5.83 0.45
CA VAL A 60 11.25 -7.01 -0.37
C VAL A 60 9.97 -7.79 -0.68
N ALA A 61 9.12 -8.02 0.33
CA ALA A 61 7.84 -8.70 0.14
C ALA A 61 6.95 -7.92 -0.86
N ASP A 62 6.79 -6.62 -0.66
CA ASP A 62 5.96 -5.75 -1.48
C ASP A 62 6.47 -5.67 -2.93
N VAL A 63 7.78 -5.66 -3.15
CA VAL A 63 8.33 -5.69 -4.52
C VAL A 63 8.11 -7.04 -5.20
N THR A 64 8.17 -8.13 -4.43
CA THR A 64 8.00 -9.50 -4.96
C THR A 64 6.58 -9.75 -5.47
N ILE A 65 5.57 -9.19 -4.80
CA ILE A 65 4.15 -9.44 -5.14
C ILE A 65 3.40 -8.20 -5.67
N GLY A 66 3.87 -7.00 -5.38
CA GLY A 66 3.17 -5.73 -5.65
C GLY A 66 3.06 -5.34 -7.12
N TRP A 67 3.75 -6.02 -8.03
CA TRP A 67 3.52 -5.88 -9.47
C TRP A 67 2.07 -6.23 -9.85
N ILE A 68 1.39 -7.06 -9.03
CA ILE A 68 -0.03 -7.40 -9.20
C ILE A 68 -0.95 -6.19 -9.16
N TYR A 69 -0.56 -5.12 -8.44
CA TYR A 69 -1.32 -3.86 -8.41
C TYR A 69 -1.41 -3.24 -9.82
N CYS A 70 -0.35 -3.33 -10.62
CA CYS A 70 -0.34 -2.81 -11.99
C CYS A 70 -1.35 -3.55 -12.88
N PHE A 71 -1.29 -4.89 -12.86
CA PHE A 71 -2.19 -5.70 -13.68
C PHE A 71 -3.65 -5.52 -13.27
N ALA A 72 -3.94 -5.52 -11.97
CA ALA A 72 -5.29 -5.28 -11.47
C ALA A 72 -5.80 -3.89 -11.89
N SER A 73 -4.96 -2.86 -11.77
CA SER A 73 -5.31 -1.50 -12.19
C SER A 73 -5.64 -1.42 -13.68
N ILE A 74 -4.81 -2.00 -14.55
CA ILE A 74 -5.06 -2.04 -15.99
C ILE A 74 -6.36 -2.81 -16.28
N GLY A 75 -6.51 -4.00 -15.69
CA GLY A 75 -7.70 -4.83 -15.86
C GLY A 75 -8.99 -4.10 -15.51
N LEU A 76 -9.01 -3.41 -14.37
CA LEU A 76 -10.16 -2.63 -13.91
C LEU A 76 -10.43 -1.41 -14.79
N THR A 77 -9.39 -0.66 -15.15
CA THR A 77 -9.51 0.58 -15.94
C THR A 77 -10.11 0.31 -17.32
N PHE A 78 -9.71 -0.80 -17.95
CA PHE A 78 -10.23 -1.23 -19.25
C PHE A 78 -11.44 -2.17 -19.17
N ASN A 79 -11.97 -2.40 -17.96
CA ASN A 79 -13.12 -3.26 -17.69
C ASN A 79 -12.97 -4.70 -18.23
N PHE A 80 -11.77 -5.25 -18.11
CA PHE A 80 -11.52 -6.66 -18.41
C PHE A 80 -12.07 -7.55 -17.30
N SER A 81 -12.72 -8.65 -17.65
CA SER A 81 -13.38 -9.57 -16.70
C SER A 81 -12.41 -10.14 -15.65
N TRP A 82 -11.19 -10.49 -16.08
CA TRP A 82 -10.15 -10.96 -15.17
C TRP A 82 -9.66 -9.86 -14.22
N GLY A 83 -9.79 -8.58 -14.58
CA GLY A 83 -9.40 -7.45 -13.74
C GLY A 83 -10.26 -7.34 -12.48
N ASN A 84 -11.57 -7.50 -12.64
CA ASN A 84 -12.51 -7.57 -11.51
C ASN A 84 -12.20 -8.77 -10.60
N THR A 85 -11.93 -9.93 -11.20
CA THR A 85 -11.53 -11.11 -10.40
C THR A 85 -10.21 -10.84 -9.69
N LEU A 86 -9.21 -10.27 -10.35
CA LEU A 86 -7.90 -10.03 -9.75
C LEU A 86 -7.96 -9.00 -8.61
N ALA A 87 -8.90 -8.06 -8.65
CA ALA A 87 -9.02 -6.96 -7.69
C ALA A 87 -9.16 -7.40 -6.23
N TRP A 88 -9.67 -8.62 -5.96
CA TRP A 88 -9.76 -9.13 -4.59
C TRP A 88 -8.39 -9.17 -3.90
N PHE A 89 -7.34 -9.53 -4.64
CA PHE A 89 -6.00 -9.77 -4.08
C PHE A 89 -5.31 -8.45 -3.65
N PRO A 90 -5.21 -7.41 -4.52
CA PRO A 90 -4.89 -6.06 -4.09
C PRO A 90 -5.73 -5.57 -2.91
N GLY A 91 -7.03 -5.86 -2.93
CA GLY A 91 -7.96 -5.44 -1.88
C GLY A 91 -7.54 -5.96 -0.50
N VAL A 92 -7.29 -7.25 -0.40
CA VAL A 92 -6.86 -7.90 0.84
C VAL A 92 -5.49 -7.39 1.29
N LEU A 93 -4.52 -7.25 0.37
CA LEU A 93 -3.19 -6.74 0.71
C LEU A 93 -3.25 -5.31 1.26
N LEU A 94 -4.03 -4.41 0.63
CA LEU A 94 -4.16 -3.03 1.10
C LEU A 94 -4.86 -2.95 2.46
N ILE A 95 -5.86 -3.79 2.73
CA ILE A 95 -6.46 -3.89 4.07
C ILE A 95 -5.42 -4.38 5.07
N TYR A 96 -4.64 -5.41 4.74
CA TYR A 96 -3.54 -5.89 5.58
C TYR A 96 -2.53 -4.76 5.88
N HIS A 97 -2.07 -4.01 4.86
CA HIS A 97 -1.15 -2.89 5.05
C HIS A 97 -1.76 -1.80 5.93
N SER A 98 -3.04 -1.48 5.78
CA SER A 98 -3.70 -0.49 6.62
C SER A 98 -3.64 -0.89 8.10
N ILE A 99 -4.12 -2.09 8.42
CA ILE A 99 -4.22 -2.60 9.79
C ILE A 99 -2.82 -2.80 10.37
N GLY A 100 -1.94 -3.46 9.62
CA GLY A 100 -0.56 -3.73 9.99
C GLY A 100 0.19 -2.44 10.31
N TYR A 101 0.14 -1.45 9.41
CA TYR A 101 0.77 -0.15 9.62
C TYR A 101 0.19 0.59 10.84
N TRP A 102 -1.13 0.52 11.04
CA TRP A 102 -1.75 1.14 12.22
C TRP A 102 -1.17 0.56 13.51
N PHE A 103 -1.14 -0.75 13.66
CA PHE A 103 -0.61 -1.37 14.88
C PHE A 103 0.90 -1.21 15.02
N TRP A 104 1.65 -1.38 13.93
CA TRP A 104 3.10 -1.26 13.89
C TRP A 104 3.58 0.10 14.41
N ILE A 105 3.19 1.19 13.76
CA ILE A 105 3.57 2.55 14.18
C ILE A 105 2.97 2.89 15.55
N GLY A 106 1.75 2.40 15.84
CA GLY A 106 1.13 2.59 17.16
C GLY A 106 1.96 2.00 18.30
N ASN A 107 2.54 0.82 18.10
CA ASN A 107 3.37 0.16 19.09
C ASN A 107 4.74 0.83 19.23
N GLN A 108 5.36 1.24 18.12
CA GLN A 108 6.60 2.02 18.16
C GLN A 108 6.43 3.32 18.96
N ASN A 109 5.37 4.07 18.71
CA ASN A 109 5.09 5.31 19.42
C ASN A 109 4.86 5.08 20.93
N LYS A 110 4.20 3.97 21.31
CA LYS A 110 3.98 3.62 22.73
C LYS A 110 5.27 3.37 23.51
N VAL A 111 6.32 2.88 22.83
CA VAL A 111 7.64 2.65 23.45
C VAL A 111 8.59 3.83 23.28
N GLY A 112 8.08 5.00 22.87
CA GLY A 112 8.85 6.24 22.76
C GLY A 112 9.50 6.49 21.39
N ASN A 113 9.40 5.54 20.45
CA ASN A 113 9.96 5.66 19.11
C ASN A 113 8.94 6.32 18.19
N SER A 114 8.82 7.65 18.29
CA SER A 114 7.87 8.44 17.49
C SER A 114 8.33 8.58 16.04
N THR A 115 8.24 7.48 15.28
CA THR A 115 8.71 7.40 13.90
C THR A 115 7.81 8.18 12.95
N THR A 116 6.50 8.23 13.17
CA THR A 116 5.59 8.94 12.25
C THR A 116 4.53 9.77 12.96
N SER A 117 4.17 10.91 12.36
CA SER A 117 3.12 11.79 12.90
C SER A 117 1.75 11.09 12.93
N LYS A 118 0.94 11.40 13.95
CA LYS A 118 -0.43 10.88 14.06
C LYS A 118 -1.29 11.20 12.83
N LYS A 119 -1.10 12.38 12.23
CA LYS A 119 -1.85 12.82 11.03
C LYS A 119 -1.51 11.93 9.83
N PHE A 120 -0.22 11.75 9.54
CA PHE A 120 0.21 10.89 8.45
C PHE A 120 -0.26 9.46 8.68
N ARG A 121 -0.18 8.97 9.93
CA ARG A 121 -0.64 7.62 10.28
C ARG A 121 -2.12 7.38 9.95
N VAL A 122 -2.98 8.35 10.26
CA VAL A 122 -4.41 8.28 9.94
C VAL A 122 -4.64 8.33 8.43
N ILE A 123 -3.97 9.25 7.73
CA ILE A 123 -4.12 9.39 6.27
C ILE A 123 -3.69 8.10 5.56
N TRP A 124 -2.51 7.57 5.90
CA TRP A 124 -2.00 6.35 5.27
C TRP A 124 -2.88 5.14 5.56
N PHE A 125 -3.37 5.01 6.80
CA PHE A 125 -4.37 3.99 7.16
C PHE A 125 -5.61 4.09 6.27
N LEU A 126 -6.22 5.27 6.20
CA LEU A 126 -7.48 5.48 5.48
C LEU A 126 -7.34 5.27 3.98
N LEU A 127 -6.25 5.74 3.37
CA LEU A 127 -5.99 5.52 1.95
C LEU A 127 -5.95 4.02 1.62
N ASN A 128 -5.15 3.27 2.36
CA ASN A 128 -5.04 1.82 2.18
C ASN A 128 -6.37 1.11 2.45
N PHE A 129 -7.03 1.43 3.55
CA PHE A 129 -8.26 0.76 3.97
C PHE A 129 -9.40 1.01 2.99
N ILE A 130 -9.64 2.27 2.59
CA ILE A 130 -10.71 2.63 1.67
C ILE A 130 -10.45 2.03 0.29
N THR A 131 -9.23 2.15 -0.24
CA THR A 131 -8.89 1.54 -1.53
C THR A 131 -9.07 0.02 -1.45
N GLY A 132 -8.61 -0.63 -0.39
CA GLY A 132 -8.74 -2.06 -0.20
C GLY A 132 -10.19 -2.54 -0.15
N VAL A 133 -11.06 -1.86 0.61
CA VAL A 133 -12.50 -2.16 0.68
C VAL A 133 -13.16 -2.01 -0.68
N LEU A 134 -12.90 -0.91 -1.39
CA LEU A 134 -13.47 -0.70 -2.72
C LEU A 134 -13.04 -1.79 -3.71
N CYS A 135 -11.78 -2.25 -3.65
CA CYS A 135 -11.31 -3.35 -4.49
C CYS A 135 -12.05 -4.66 -4.22
N ILE A 136 -12.28 -4.98 -2.94
CA ILE A 136 -13.02 -6.20 -2.57
C ILE A 136 -14.46 -6.11 -3.05
N ILE A 137 -15.13 -4.97 -2.88
CA ILE A 137 -16.51 -4.80 -3.35
C ILE A 137 -16.59 -4.91 -4.88
N GLU A 138 -15.65 -4.34 -5.62
CA GLU A 138 -15.62 -4.43 -7.10
C GLU A 138 -15.39 -5.87 -7.58
N ALA A 139 -14.66 -6.66 -6.79
CA ALA A 139 -14.39 -8.08 -7.08
C ALA A 139 -15.56 -9.03 -6.79
N LEU A 140 -16.59 -8.57 -6.07
CA LEU A 140 -17.81 -9.31 -5.73
C LEU A 140 -18.93 -9.05 -6.77
#